data_AF-A0A7Y3F3H2-F1
#
_entry.id   AF-A0A7Y3F3H2-F1
#
_cell.length_a   1.000
_cell.length_b   1.000
_cell.length_c   1.000
_cell.angle_alpha   90.00
_cell.angle_beta   90.00
_cell.angle_gamma   90.00
#
_symmetry.space_group_name_H-M   'P 1'
#
loop_
_entity.id
_entity.type
_entity.pdbx_description
1 polymer ?
#
loop_
_entity_poly.entity_id
_entity_poly.type
_entity_poly.pdbx_seq_one_letter_code
_entity_poly.pdbx_strand_id
1 'polypeptide(L)'
;LKQAIKDTNADLIVMGNKGKTGAKSIFLGSSVINAINAIKDCPIITIPGEKEFLLPAEIAFATDYKQSYNAKVLQPLQTLASNCSSNICIVHINEEERLSPVQKSNLYTLREYLGQIRHTIHWMPDFTNKTTAITDFIDELGIDMLAMIHYQHGFLEKLTREPVIEKVSFNINIPFLVLPYTD
;
A
#
# COMPACT_ATOMS: atom_id res chain seq x y z
N LEU A 1 17.80 -12.38 -0.89
CA LEU A 1 17.13 -11.12 -0.50
C LEU A 1 17.35 -10.78 0.97
N LYS A 2 16.87 -11.57 1.94
CA LYS A 2 17.12 -11.33 3.39
C LYS A 2 18.60 -11.10 3.74
N GLN A 3 19.48 -11.96 3.23
CA GLN A 3 20.92 -11.83 3.46
C GLN A 3 21.46 -10.52 2.87
N ALA A 4 21.15 -10.23 1.60
CA ALA A 4 21.54 -8.98 0.95
C ALA A 4 21.06 -7.73 1.70
N ILE A 5 19.82 -7.70 2.20
CA ILE A 5 19.30 -6.57 2.99
C ILE A 5 20.15 -6.33 4.24
N LYS A 6 20.50 -7.41 4.94
CA LYS A 6 21.36 -7.35 6.14
C LYS A 6 22.77 -6.90 5.80
N ASP A 7 23.32 -7.38 4.68
CA ASP A 7 24.68 -7.08 4.28
C ASP A 7 24.83 -5.63 3.78
N THR A 8 23.78 -5.05 3.21
CA THR A 8 23.80 -3.69 2.65
C THR A 8 23.20 -2.63 3.57
N ASN A 9 22.56 -3.02 4.69
CA ASN A 9 21.73 -2.12 5.51
C ASN A 9 20.75 -1.31 4.65
N ALA A 10 19.98 -1.99 3.80
CA ALA A 10 19.07 -1.31 2.87
C ALA A 10 17.88 -0.66 3.61
N ASP A 11 17.66 0.63 3.37
CA ASP A 11 16.51 1.39 3.89
C ASP A 11 15.25 1.29 3.02
N LEU A 12 15.39 0.76 1.79
CA LEU A 12 14.32 0.58 0.82
C LEU A 12 14.66 -0.54 -0.16
N ILE A 13 13.68 -1.37 -0.49
CA ILE A 13 13.81 -2.40 -1.52
C ILE A 13 12.92 -2.02 -2.70
N VAL A 14 13.48 -2.03 -3.91
CA VAL A 14 12.72 -1.84 -5.14
C VAL A 14 12.73 -3.13 -5.93
N MET A 15 11.56 -3.63 -6.32
CA MET A 15 11.42 -4.85 -7.10
C MET A 15 10.48 -4.64 -8.29
N GLY A 16 10.87 -5.12 -9.47
CA GLY A 16 9.92 -5.27 -10.57
C GLY A 16 8.98 -6.45 -10.33
N ASN A 17 7.74 -6.34 -10.78
CA ASN A 17 6.87 -7.51 -10.97
C ASN A 17 6.78 -7.84 -12.47
N LYS A 18 6.59 -9.13 -12.79
CA LYS A 18 6.44 -9.56 -14.19
C LYS A 18 5.01 -9.26 -14.65
N GLY A 19 4.87 -8.47 -15.71
CA GLY A 19 3.65 -8.49 -16.53
C GLY A 19 3.46 -9.88 -17.13
N LYS A 20 2.23 -10.40 -17.16
CA LYS A 20 1.90 -11.54 -18.01
C LYS A 20 1.67 -10.98 -19.41
N THR A 21 2.55 -11.32 -20.36
CA THR A 21 2.33 -11.07 -21.78
C THR A 21 0.94 -11.57 -22.19
N GLY A 22 0.03 -10.65 -22.54
CA GLY A 22 -1.32 -10.96 -23.02
C GLY A 22 -2.48 -10.83 -22.01
N ALA A 23 -2.22 -10.50 -20.74
CA ALA A 23 -3.28 -10.16 -19.78
C ALA A 23 -3.42 -8.64 -19.63
N LYS A 24 -4.66 -8.12 -19.57
CA LYS A 24 -4.93 -6.69 -19.31
C LYS A 24 -4.52 -6.22 -17.90
N SER A 25 -3.96 -7.10 -17.06
CA SER A 25 -3.64 -6.84 -15.66
C SER A 25 -2.22 -7.31 -15.29
N ILE A 26 -1.53 -6.47 -14.54
CA ILE A 26 -0.24 -6.69 -13.91
C ILE A 26 -0.49 -7.27 -12.52
N PHE A 27 0.09 -8.43 -12.27
CA PHE A 27 -0.05 -9.18 -11.03
C PHE A 27 1.17 -8.91 -10.15
N LEU A 28 0.98 -8.67 -8.85
CA LEU A 28 2.11 -8.54 -7.92
C LEU A 28 3.04 -9.76 -7.95
N GLY A 29 2.50 -10.96 -8.20
CA GLY A 29 3.27 -12.18 -8.36
C GLY A 29 3.74 -12.77 -7.03
N SER A 30 3.99 -14.08 -7.02
CA SER A 30 4.32 -14.83 -5.80
C SER A 30 5.67 -14.44 -5.19
N SER A 31 6.66 -14.05 -5.99
CA SER A 31 7.96 -13.59 -5.49
C SER A 31 7.86 -12.32 -4.65
N VAL A 32 7.03 -11.37 -5.09
CA VAL A 32 6.81 -10.10 -4.37
C VAL A 32 6.05 -10.34 -3.08
N ILE A 33 4.98 -11.15 -3.14
CA ILE A 33 4.20 -11.50 -1.94
C ILE A 33 5.06 -12.26 -0.93
N ASN A 34 5.91 -13.18 -1.38
CA ASN A 34 6.86 -13.86 -0.51
C ASN A 34 7.85 -12.88 0.12
N ALA A 35 8.32 -11.87 -0.61
CA ALA A 35 9.21 -10.85 -0.07
C ALA A 35 8.50 -9.99 0.99
N ILE A 36 7.30 -9.48 0.70
CA ILE A 36 6.46 -8.72 1.64
C ILE A 36 6.22 -9.50 2.92
N ASN A 37 5.86 -10.79 2.80
CA ASN A 37 5.61 -11.63 3.96
C ASN A 37 6.89 -11.93 4.76
N ALA A 38 8.05 -11.94 4.12
CA ALA A 38 9.29 -12.38 4.73
C ALA A 38 10.14 -11.23 5.30
N ILE A 39 10.01 -10.02 4.79
CA ILE A 39 10.75 -8.81 5.19
C ILE A 39 9.83 -7.96 6.07
N LYS A 40 10.27 -7.66 7.29
CA LYS A 40 9.42 -7.04 8.33
C LYS A 40 9.94 -5.69 8.83
N ASP A 41 11.08 -5.27 8.32
CA ASP A 41 11.89 -4.17 8.83
C ASP A 41 12.32 -3.18 7.73
N CYS A 42 12.01 -3.46 6.46
CA CYS A 42 12.37 -2.64 5.33
C CYS A 42 11.17 -2.43 4.37
N PRO A 43 10.86 -1.18 3.97
CA PRO A 43 9.86 -0.88 2.96
C PRO A 43 10.18 -1.50 1.60
N ILE A 44 9.14 -1.86 0.88
CA ILE A 44 9.23 -2.45 -0.45
C ILE A 44 8.40 -1.63 -1.42
N ILE A 45 9.01 -1.14 -2.50
CA ILE A 45 8.31 -0.60 -3.66
C ILE A 45 8.31 -1.64 -4.76
N THR A 46 7.14 -1.96 -5.28
CA THR A 46 6.97 -2.84 -6.42
C THR A 46 6.65 -2.01 -7.65
N ILE A 47 7.43 -2.15 -8.72
CA ILE A 47 7.24 -1.39 -9.97
C ILE A 47 6.66 -2.32 -11.04
N PRO A 48 5.52 -1.96 -11.66
CA PRO A 48 4.97 -2.70 -12.79
C PRO A 48 5.88 -2.61 -14.03
N GLY A 49 6.19 -3.75 -14.64
CA GLY A 49 7.19 -3.83 -15.72
C GLY A 49 6.83 -3.18 -17.07
N GLU A 50 5.56 -2.85 -17.30
CA GLU A 50 5.07 -2.32 -18.60
C GLU A 50 4.68 -0.84 -18.60
N LYS A 51 4.93 -0.11 -17.50
CA LYS A 51 4.53 1.31 -17.39
C LYS A 51 5.73 2.24 -17.46
N GLU A 52 5.62 3.31 -18.25
CA GLU A 52 6.56 4.43 -18.16
C GLU A 52 6.54 4.97 -16.73
N PHE A 53 7.72 5.11 -16.13
CA PHE A 53 7.83 5.61 -14.77
C PHE A 53 7.63 7.12 -14.75
N LEU A 54 6.53 7.55 -14.13
CA LEU A 54 6.26 8.93 -13.77
C LEU A 54 6.34 9.07 -12.26
N LEU A 55 6.78 10.24 -11.79
CA LEU A 55 6.71 10.56 -10.37
C LEU A 55 5.24 10.59 -9.94
N PRO A 56 4.87 9.92 -8.84
CA PRO A 56 3.47 9.85 -8.45
C PRO A 56 2.99 11.22 -7.98
N ALA A 57 1.98 11.78 -8.64
CA ALA A 57 1.33 13.00 -8.19
C ALA A 57 0.28 12.68 -7.11
N GLU A 58 -0.42 11.55 -7.25
CA GLU A 58 -1.42 11.07 -6.30
C GLU A 58 -1.01 9.72 -5.68
N ILE A 59 -0.87 9.68 -4.36
CA ILE A 59 -0.57 8.45 -3.61
C ILE A 59 -1.78 8.06 -2.79
N ALA A 60 -2.39 6.92 -3.07
CA ALA A 60 -3.44 6.35 -2.22
C ALA A 60 -2.80 5.66 -1.01
N PHE A 61 -3.12 6.08 0.20
CA PHE A 61 -2.76 5.38 1.42
C PHE A 61 -3.97 4.62 1.97
N ALA A 62 -4.02 3.31 1.73
CA ALA A 62 -5.16 2.48 2.14
C ALA A 62 -4.99 1.94 3.57
N THR A 63 -6.00 2.16 4.41
CA THR A 63 -5.94 1.80 5.84
C THR A 63 -7.32 1.54 6.47
N ASP A 64 -7.37 0.62 7.42
CA ASP A 64 -8.57 0.33 8.23
C ASP A 64 -8.59 1.11 9.57
N TYR A 65 -7.56 1.92 9.83
CA TYR A 65 -7.31 2.63 11.09
C TYR A 65 -7.28 1.74 12.34
N LYS A 66 -7.21 0.40 12.22
CA LYS A 66 -7.31 -0.50 13.39
C LYS A 66 -6.06 -0.50 14.24
N GLN A 67 -4.91 -0.28 13.61
CA GLN A 67 -3.61 -0.24 14.26
C GLN A 67 -3.09 1.20 14.37
N SER A 68 -2.34 1.46 15.44
CA SER A 68 -1.68 2.76 15.63
C SER A 68 -0.54 2.95 14.63
N TYR A 69 -0.20 4.21 14.41
CA TYR A 69 0.92 4.62 13.59
C TYR A 69 2.04 5.14 14.49
N ASN A 70 3.28 4.83 14.12
CA ASN A 70 4.46 5.49 14.66
C ASN A 70 5.18 6.26 13.55
N ALA A 71 5.98 7.25 13.95
CA ALA A 71 6.70 8.11 13.02
C ALA A 71 7.59 7.31 12.05
N LYS A 72 8.25 6.25 12.55
CA LYS A 72 9.18 5.42 11.76
C LYS A 72 8.47 4.68 10.63
N VAL A 73 7.27 4.14 10.87
CA VAL A 73 6.48 3.40 9.88
C VAL A 73 5.98 4.33 8.77
N LEU A 74 5.62 5.58 9.09
CA LEU A 74 5.12 6.55 8.10
C LEU A 74 6.22 7.35 7.38
N GLN A 75 7.43 7.39 7.94
CA GLN A 75 8.56 8.15 7.38
C GLN A 75 8.84 7.87 5.90
N PRO A 76 8.80 6.62 5.40
CA PRO A 76 9.02 6.34 3.98
C PRO A 76 7.93 6.97 3.10
N LEU A 77 6.66 6.92 3.51
CA LEU A 77 5.54 7.54 2.80
C LEU A 77 5.69 9.08 2.79
N GLN A 78 6.00 9.67 3.94
CA GLN A 78 6.18 11.12 4.05
C GLN A 78 7.35 11.61 3.18
N THR A 79 8.47 10.88 3.19
CA THR A 79 9.65 11.20 2.39
C THR A 79 9.36 11.11 0.91
N LEU A 80 8.69 10.02 0.48
CA LEU A 80 8.33 9.83 -0.92
C LEU A 80 7.36 10.92 -1.41
N ALA A 81 6.30 11.20 -0.64
CA ALA A 81 5.32 12.23 -0.97
C ALA A 81 5.97 13.62 -1.03
N SER A 82 6.85 13.95 -0.09
CA SER A 82 7.53 15.25 -0.07
C SER A 82 8.48 15.41 -1.26
N ASN A 83 9.28 14.38 -1.57
CA ASN A 83 10.24 14.41 -2.69
C ASN A 83 9.55 14.47 -4.05
N CYS A 84 8.35 13.90 -4.18
CA CYS A 84 7.57 13.90 -5.41
C CYS A 84 6.53 15.04 -5.47
N SER A 85 6.42 15.86 -4.41
CA SER A 85 5.35 16.86 -4.25
C SER A 85 3.93 16.28 -4.36
N SER A 86 3.77 15.01 -3.98
CA SER A 86 2.54 14.24 -4.11
C SER A 86 1.47 14.71 -3.13
N ASN A 87 0.22 14.49 -3.51
CA ASN A 87 -0.91 14.48 -2.59
C ASN A 87 -1.11 13.07 -2.04
N ILE A 88 -1.54 12.96 -0.79
CA ILE A 88 -1.90 11.70 -0.17
C ILE A 88 -3.43 11.58 -0.12
N CYS A 89 -3.98 10.67 -0.90
CA CYS A 89 -5.37 10.28 -0.80
C CYS A 89 -5.50 9.19 0.27
N ILE A 90 -5.96 9.53 1.48
CA ILE A 90 -6.19 8.54 2.53
C ILE A 90 -7.48 7.78 2.22
N VAL A 91 -7.37 6.47 2.08
CA VAL A 91 -8.49 5.61 1.69
C VAL A 91 -8.86 4.71 2.85
N HIS A 92 -10.04 4.92 3.41
CA HIS A 92 -10.59 4.06 4.44
C HIS A 92 -11.65 3.12 3.86
N ILE A 93 -11.52 1.83 4.14
CA ILE A 93 -12.53 0.83 3.76
C ILE A 93 -13.39 0.54 4.99
N ASN A 94 -14.68 0.86 4.87
CA ASN A 94 -15.65 0.84 5.95
C ASN A 94 -16.10 -0.59 6.29
N GLU A 95 -15.26 -1.39 6.95
CA GLU A 95 -15.68 -2.69 7.52
C GLU A 95 -16.82 -2.52 8.56
N GLU A 96 -17.02 -1.30 9.08
CA GLU A 96 -18.01 -0.95 10.11
C GLU A 96 -18.77 0.33 9.74
N GLU A 97 -20.00 0.50 10.23
CA GLU A 97 -20.87 1.66 9.93
C GLU A 97 -20.28 2.99 10.41
N ARG A 98 -19.47 2.96 11.49
CA ARG A 98 -18.80 4.13 12.08
C ARG A 98 -17.44 3.75 12.60
N LEU A 99 -16.49 4.69 12.56
CA LEU A 99 -15.19 4.50 13.22
C LEU A 99 -15.37 4.33 14.73
N SER A 100 -14.74 3.29 15.26
CA SER A 100 -14.51 3.12 16.70
C SER A 100 -13.67 4.27 17.28
N PRO A 101 -13.69 4.48 18.61
CA PRO A 101 -12.82 5.47 19.26
C PRO A 101 -11.33 5.30 18.93
N VAL A 102 -10.87 4.05 18.84
CA VAL A 102 -9.48 3.72 18.46
C VAL A 102 -9.19 4.16 17.03
N GLN A 103 -10.07 3.83 16.08
CA GLN A 103 -9.89 4.24 14.67
C GLN A 103 -9.92 5.76 14.50
N LYS A 104 -10.80 6.46 15.24
CA LYS A 104 -10.80 7.93 15.26
C LYS A 104 -9.47 8.48 15.76
N SER A 105 -8.95 7.94 16.87
CA SER A 105 -7.64 8.33 17.41
C SER A 105 -6.52 8.10 16.39
N ASN A 106 -6.52 6.94 15.72
CA ASN A 106 -5.52 6.60 14.72
C ASN A 106 -5.60 7.52 13.49
N LEU A 107 -6.81 7.89 13.05
CA LEU A 107 -6.99 8.91 12.01
C LEU A 107 -6.40 10.26 12.44
N TYR A 108 -6.65 10.73 13.66
CA TYR A 108 -6.02 11.97 14.15
C TYR A 108 -4.50 11.87 14.15
N THR A 109 -3.95 10.79 14.70
CA THR A 109 -2.51 10.53 14.72
C THR A 109 -1.90 10.51 13.31
N LEU A 110 -2.57 9.87 12.35
CA LEU A 110 -2.13 9.87 10.95
C LEU A 110 -2.04 11.29 10.39
N ARG A 111 -3.07 12.12 10.61
CA ARG A 111 -3.09 13.51 10.12
C ARG A 111 -1.99 14.35 10.74
N GLU A 112 -1.74 14.19 12.05
CA GLU A 112 -0.63 14.85 12.74
C GLU A 112 0.72 14.47 12.12
N TYR A 113 0.93 13.19 11.82
CA TYR A 113 2.16 12.76 11.14
C TYR A 113 2.24 13.32 9.72
N LEU A 114 1.18 13.29 8.91
CA LEU A 114 1.22 13.85 7.56
C LEU A 114 1.51 15.36 7.55
N GLY A 115 1.14 16.08 8.62
CA GLY A 115 1.51 17.47 8.82
C GLY A 115 1.06 18.36 7.66
N GLN A 116 2.02 18.98 6.96
CA GLN A 116 1.76 19.89 5.84
C GLN A 116 1.65 19.19 4.48
N ILE A 117 1.83 17.86 4.43
CA ILE A 117 1.62 17.11 3.19
C ILE A 117 0.13 17.18 2.84
N ARG A 118 -0.17 17.65 1.63
CA ARG A 118 -1.53 17.76 1.12
C ARG A 118 -2.20 16.39 1.16
N HIS A 119 -3.36 16.30 1.80
CA HIS A 119 -4.09 15.05 1.90
C HIS A 119 -5.61 15.23 1.85
N THR A 120 -6.29 14.24 1.27
CA THR A 120 -7.74 14.09 1.28
C THR A 120 -8.12 12.80 2.00
N ILE A 121 -9.38 12.66 2.39
CA ILE A 121 -9.90 11.44 3.03
C ILE A 121 -11.09 10.95 2.22
N HIS A 122 -11.01 9.72 1.76
CA HIS A 122 -12.06 9.03 1.02
C HIS A 122 -12.51 7.79 1.78
N TRP A 123 -13.81 7.55 1.75
CA TRP A 123 -14.45 6.41 2.42
C TRP A 123 -14.98 5.49 1.33
N MET A 124 -14.57 4.23 1.39
CA MET A 124 -15.03 3.18 0.51
C MET A 124 -15.95 2.24 1.28
N PRO A 125 -17.09 1.83 0.70
CA PRO A 125 -17.90 0.74 1.25
C PRO A 125 -17.08 -0.54 1.46
N ASP A 126 -17.46 -1.39 2.42
CA ASP A 126 -16.94 -2.76 2.49
C ASP A 126 -17.54 -3.58 1.35
N PHE A 127 -16.84 -3.60 0.23
CA PHE A 127 -17.21 -4.39 -0.92
C PHE A 127 -16.88 -5.87 -0.69
N THR A 128 -17.73 -6.76 -1.22
CA THR A 128 -17.50 -8.21 -1.18
C THR A 128 -16.19 -8.61 -1.88
N ASN A 129 -15.71 -7.80 -2.83
CA ASN A 129 -14.43 -7.99 -3.51
C ASN A 129 -13.56 -6.73 -3.33
N LYS A 130 -12.70 -6.76 -2.32
CA LYS A 130 -11.86 -5.60 -1.94
C LYS A 130 -10.81 -5.29 -3.01
N THR A 131 -10.32 -6.33 -3.69
CA THR A 131 -9.36 -6.20 -4.78
C THR A 131 -9.92 -5.38 -5.95
N THR A 132 -11.15 -5.68 -6.37
CA THR A 132 -11.82 -4.94 -7.47
C THR A 132 -12.10 -3.51 -7.05
N ALA A 133 -12.64 -3.32 -5.84
CA ALA A 133 -12.94 -1.99 -5.33
C ALA A 133 -11.70 -1.07 -5.28
N ILE A 134 -10.55 -1.59 -4.82
CA ILE A 134 -9.30 -0.81 -4.82
C ILE A 134 -8.84 -0.47 -6.24
N THR A 135 -9.02 -1.41 -7.18
CA THR A 135 -8.64 -1.17 -8.58
C THR A 135 -9.52 -0.09 -9.21
N ASP A 136 -10.83 -0.17 -9.01
CA ASP A 136 -11.78 0.84 -9.49
C ASP A 136 -11.47 2.21 -8.88
N PHE A 137 -11.17 2.24 -7.59
CA PHE A 137 -10.77 3.47 -6.89
C PHE A 137 -9.47 4.08 -7.44
N ILE A 138 -8.48 3.24 -7.73
CA ILE A 138 -7.22 3.67 -8.35
C ILE A 138 -7.50 4.35 -9.70
N ASP A 139 -8.35 3.74 -10.51
CA ASP A 139 -8.67 4.26 -11.84
C ASP A 139 -9.54 5.52 -11.78
N GLU A 140 -10.56 5.56 -10.91
CA GLU A 140 -11.50 6.69 -10.78
C GLU A 140 -10.83 7.96 -10.24
N LEU A 141 -9.91 7.83 -9.28
CA LEU A 141 -9.22 8.99 -8.69
C LEU A 141 -7.88 9.31 -9.35
N GLY A 142 -7.49 8.57 -10.39
CA GLY A 142 -6.22 8.79 -11.07
C GLY A 142 -5.01 8.58 -10.15
N ILE A 143 -5.05 7.54 -9.33
CA ILE A 143 -3.98 7.22 -8.38
C ILE A 143 -2.74 6.72 -9.13
N ASP A 144 -1.59 7.32 -8.85
CA ASP A 144 -0.32 6.97 -9.46
C ASP A 144 0.47 5.93 -8.67
N MET A 145 0.26 5.86 -7.35
CA MET A 145 0.90 4.89 -6.46
C MET A 145 -0.05 4.46 -5.33
N LEU A 146 -0.08 3.18 -5.01
CA LEU A 146 -0.72 2.66 -3.80
C LEU A 146 0.32 2.55 -2.68
N ALA A 147 -0.09 2.84 -1.45
CA ALA A 147 0.70 2.65 -0.24
C ALA A 147 -0.12 1.94 0.84
N MET A 148 0.45 0.92 1.48
CA MET A 148 -0.20 0.15 2.55
C MET A 148 0.80 -0.27 3.61
N ILE A 149 0.35 -0.39 4.87
CA ILE A 149 1.16 -0.99 5.94
C ILE A 149 0.89 -2.50 5.99
N HIS A 150 1.96 -3.28 6.10
CA HIS A 150 1.90 -4.73 6.27
C HIS A 150 1.88 -5.11 7.75
N TYR A 151 0.68 -5.20 8.31
CA TYR A 151 0.45 -5.79 9.64
C TYR A 151 0.20 -7.31 9.53
N GLN A 152 0.67 -8.07 10.52
CA GLN A 152 0.22 -9.46 10.68
C GLN A 152 -1.29 -9.49 10.90
N HIS A 153 -2.00 -10.36 10.19
CA HIS A 153 -3.47 -10.44 10.21
C HIS A 153 -4.19 -9.14 9.80
N GLY A 154 -3.47 -8.19 9.21
CA GLY A 154 -4.00 -6.89 8.80
C GLY A 154 -4.68 -6.92 7.44
N PHE A 155 -5.17 -5.75 7.04
CA PHE A 155 -5.88 -5.53 5.79
C PHE A 155 -5.13 -6.05 4.54
N LEU A 156 -3.82 -5.79 4.43
CA LEU A 156 -3.02 -6.28 3.30
C LEU A 156 -2.95 -7.82 3.22
N GLU A 157 -2.87 -8.52 4.36
CA GLU A 157 -2.91 -9.99 4.37
C GLU A 157 -4.28 -10.51 3.92
N LYS A 158 -5.38 -9.87 4.35
CA LYS A 158 -6.72 -10.24 3.90
C LYS A 158 -6.84 -10.08 2.37
N LEU A 159 -6.40 -8.95 1.85
CA LEU A 159 -6.44 -8.61 0.43
C LEU A 159 -5.63 -9.60 -0.44
N THR A 160 -4.44 -9.97 0.03
CA THR A 160 -3.59 -10.96 -0.67
C THR A 160 -4.05 -12.41 -0.53
N ARG A 161 -5.03 -12.71 0.35
CA ARG A 161 -5.59 -14.04 0.61
C ARG A 161 -6.98 -14.26 0.01
N GLU A 162 -7.64 -13.24 -0.57
CA GLU A 162 -8.98 -13.39 -1.15
C GLU A 162 -9.01 -14.53 -2.20
N PRO A 163 -9.87 -15.56 -2.02
CA PRO A 163 -9.89 -16.73 -2.87
C PRO A 163 -10.82 -16.52 -4.07
N VAL A 164 -10.30 -15.92 -5.14
CA VAL A 164 -10.93 -16.08 -6.47
C VAL A 164 -9.97 -16.88 -7.32
N ILE A 165 -10.24 -18.18 -7.36
CA ILE A 165 -9.84 -19.19 -8.36
C ILE A 165 -8.49 -18.86 -9.05
N GLU A 166 -7.45 -19.57 -8.59
CA GLU A 166 -6.03 -19.45 -8.96
C GLU A 166 -5.20 -18.50 -8.08
N LYS A 167 -4.56 -19.13 -7.08
CA LYS A 167 -3.28 -18.77 -6.45
C LYS A 167 -2.72 -17.40 -6.89
N VAL A 168 -2.82 -16.42 -5.97
CA VAL A 168 -1.89 -15.30 -5.84
C VAL A 168 -2.05 -14.20 -6.91
N SER A 169 -3.17 -13.48 -6.91
CA SER A 169 -3.44 -12.43 -7.91
C SER A 169 -4.07 -11.18 -7.28
N PHE A 170 -3.25 -10.33 -6.64
CA PHE A 170 -3.63 -8.94 -6.38
C PHE A 170 -3.18 -8.10 -7.60
N ASN A 171 -4.17 -7.60 -8.36
CA ASN A 171 -3.97 -6.87 -9.61
C ASN A 171 -3.69 -5.40 -9.30
N ILE A 172 -2.44 -4.98 -9.46
CA ILE A 172 -2.06 -3.57 -9.34
C ILE A 172 -1.20 -3.22 -10.54
N ASN A 173 -1.70 -2.29 -11.35
CA ASN A 173 -1.03 -1.77 -12.55
C ASN A 173 -0.24 -0.47 -12.29
N ILE A 174 -0.07 -0.09 -11.02
CA ILE A 174 0.67 1.07 -10.56
C ILE A 174 1.77 0.67 -9.58
N PRO A 175 2.80 1.51 -9.36
CA PRO A 175 3.72 1.33 -8.24
C PRO A 175 2.99 1.08 -6.91
N PHE A 176 3.50 0.15 -6.12
CA PHE A 176 2.93 -0.20 -4.82
C PHE A 176 4.00 -0.18 -3.73
N LEU A 177 3.84 0.73 -2.76
CA LEU A 177 4.67 0.87 -1.57
C LEU A 177 4.07 0.05 -0.42
N VAL A 178 4.82 -0.91 0.08
CA VAL A 178 4.50 -1.67 1.28
C VAL A 178 5.40 -1.22 2.42
N LEU A 179 4.78 -0.62 3.43
CA LEU A 179 5.44 -0.18 4.65
C LEU A 179 5.51 -1.36 5.64
N PRO A 180 6.67 -1.65 6.22
CA PRO A 180 6.79 -2.68 7.24
C PRO A 180 6.16 -2.18 8.53
N TYR A 181 5.42 -3.03 9.22
CA TYR A 181 5.10 -2.77 10.61
C TYR A 181 6.20 -3.36 11.51
N THR A 182 6.89 -2.50 12.25
CA THR A 182 7.83 -2.89 13.30
C THR A 182 7.25 -2.41 14.63
N ASP A 183 7.12 -3.34 15.59
CA ASP A 183 6.86 -3.02 17.00
C ASP A 183 8.01 -2.19 17.61
#